data_AF-A0A660LYU9-F1
#
_entry.id   AF-A0A660LYU9-F1
#
_cell.length_a   1.000
_cell.length_b   1.000
_cell.length_c   1.000
_cell.angle_alpha   90.00
_cell.angle_beta   90.00
_cell.angle_gamma   90.00
#
_symmetry.space_group_name_H-M   'P 1'
#
loop_
_entity.id
_entity.type
_entity.pdbx_description
1 polymer ?
#
loop_
_entity_poly.entity_id
_entity_poly.type
_entity_poly.pdbx_seq_one_letter_code
_entity_poly.pdbx_strand_id
1 'polypeptide(L)'
;MIRPSYAVKLARTKLHSKCGMLFASTIVASLLFAALIAIIIVFTGAEKSAEMFIKKVGNDRYLVKASPNIPNKALGITNNLSLEEIRELKAFEKKYYQNLQDKYKSLGLAYDKSTEAPALLPASWMPDSLPEEQRVTVNFSSPVISDFNDQQFEKYAKTANNKLTNLKEIGSKYDAAGYYIVDKISGLPQIPALRLIQNDKEDFGNSNPKADDMTTYGYYTNAIYNSNYTFTDQQLLRRYMLATDASRLNGIPVVVSVQEAVSLFGKKLNLEAEPADTNQKSTWLKNVQEKLN
;
A
#
# COMPACT_ATOMS: atom_id res chain seq x y z
N MET A 1 -59.22 -40.08 -0.69
CA MET A 1 -58.51 -38.94 -0.06
C MET A 1 -59.07 -38.73 1.34
N ILE A 2 -58.24 -38.85 2.38
CA ILE A 2 -58.69 -38.59 3.77
C ILE A 2 -58.92 -37.08 3.91
N ARG A 3 -60.08 -36.67 4.43
CA ARG A 3 -60.35 -35.25 4.68
C ARG A 3 -59.42 -34.75 5.81
N PRO A 4 -58.81 -33.56 5.69
CA PRO A 4 -57.89 -33.02 6.70
C PRO A 4 -58.49 -33.01 8.12
N SER A 5 -59.80 -32.79 8.23
CA SER A 5 -60.53 -32.78 9.50
C SER A 5 -60.52 -34.14 10.24
N TYR A 6 -60.54 -35.25 9.50
CA TYR A 6 -60.43 -36.59 10.10
C TYR A 6 -59.00 -36.91 10.53
N ALA A 7 -58.00 -36.46 9.77
CA ALA A 7 -56.60 -36.59 10.16
C ALA A 7 -56.29 -35.79 11.44
N VAL A 8 -56.83 -34.58 11.58
CA VAL A 8 -56.69 -33.75 12.78
C VAL A 8 -57.36 -34.38 14.00
N LYS A 9 -58.57 -34.95 13.86
CA LYS A 9 -59.24 -35.68 14.94
C LYS A 9 -58.40 -36.87 15.41
N LEU A 10 -57.91 -37.69 14.49
CA LEU A 10 -57.09 -38.86 14.81
C LEU A 10 -55.76 -38.47 15.48
N ALA A 11 -55.12 -37.40 14.98
CA ALA A 11 -53.92 -36.84 15.58
C ALA A 11 -54.17 -36.40 17.03
N ARG A 12 -55.25 -35.66 17.29
CA ARG A 12 -55.62 -35.21 18.64
C ARG A 12 -55.83 -36.37 19.61
N THR A 13 -56.44 -37.46 19.18
CA THR A 13 -56.64 -38.65 20.03
C THR A 13 -55.32 -39.37 20.32
N LYS A 14 -54.43 -39.50 19.32
CA LYS A 14 -53.07 -40.06 19.53
C LYS A 14 -52.18 -39.16 20.40
N LEU A 15 -52.32 -37.85 20.27
CA LEU A 15 -51.66 -36.85 21.11
C LEU A 15 -52.02 -37.07 22.59
N HIS A 16 -53.30 -37.29 22.88
CA HIS A 16 -53.81 -37.50 24.23
C HIS A 16 -53.31 -38.80 24.90
N SER A 17 -53.05 -39.86 24.12
CA SER A 17 -52.60 -41.16 24.66
C SER A 17 -51.09 -41.22 24.91
N LYS A 18 -50.31 -40.27 24.36
CA LYS A 18 -48.84 -40.21 24.48
C LYS A 18 -48.35 -38.88 25.08
N CYS A 19 -49.08 -38.33 26.06
CA CYS A 19 -48.79 -37.04 26.67
C CYS A 19 -47.31 -36.85 27.09
N GLY A 20 -46.67 -37.83 27.74
CA GLY A 20 -45.28 -37.69 28.20
C GLY A 20 -44.26 -37.51 27.06
N MET A 21 -44.40 -38.29 25.98
CA MET A 21 -43.54 -38.18 24.79
C MET A 21 -43.77 -36.85 24.06
N LEU A 22 -45.00 -36.32 24.15
CA LEU A 22 -45.39 -35.04 23.59
C LEU A 22 -44.82 -33.84 24.34
N PHE A 23 -44.88 -33.87 25.67
CA PHE A 23 -44.24 -32.86 26.50
C PHE A 23 -42.74 -32.84 26.21
N ALA A 24 -42.09 -34.00 26.18
CA ALA A 24 -40.66 -34.09 25.87
C ALA A 24 -40.33 -33.54 24.47
N SER A 25 -41.05 -33.94 23.42
CA SER A 25 -40.80 -33.43 22.06
C SER A 25 -41.07 -31.93 21.93
N THR A 26 -42.08 -31.43 22.64
CA THR A 26 -42.44 -30.00 22.63
C THR A 26 -41.36 -29.18 23.35
N ILE A 27 -40.86 -29.65 24.48
CA ILE A 27 -39.78 -29.00 25.23
C ILE A 27 -38.51 -28.96 24.38
N VAL A 28 -38.10 -30.09 23.78
CA VAL A 28 -36.91 -30.17 22.93
C VAL A 28 -37.03 -29.25 21.71
N ALA A 29 -38.18 -29.26 21.04
CA ALA A 29 -38.42 -28.37 19.90
C ALA A 29 -38.40 -26.89 20.32
N SER A 30 -39.02 -26.54 21.45
CA SER A 30 -39.00 -25.18 22.01
C SER A 30 -37.59 -24.71 22.35
N LEU A 31 -36.78 -25.58 22.95
CA LEU A 31 -35.38 -25.30 23.30
C LEU A 31 -34.52 -25.08 22.06
N LEU A 32 -34.68 -25.92 21.03
CA LEU A 32 -34.00 -25.76 19.75
C LEU A 32 -34.38 -24.43 19.08
N PHE A 33 -35.67 -24.08 19.10
CA PHE A 33 -36.15 -22.82 18.52
C PHE A 33 -35.63 -21.60 19.30
N ALA A 34 -35.64 -21.66 20.63
CA ALA A 34 -35.08 -20.61 21.49
C ALA A 34 -33.57 -20.44 21.29
N ALA A 35 -32.82 -21.54 21.17
CA ALA A 35 -31.39 -21.51 20.88
C ALA A 35 -31.10 -20.89 19.50
N LEU A 36 -31.89 -21.24 18.48
CA LEU A 36 -31.78 -20.65 17.13
C LEU A 36 -32.04 -19.14 17.15
N ILE A 37 -33.09 -18.69 17.84
CA ILE A 37 -33.40 -17.27 17.99
C ILE A 37 -32.26 -16.55 18.74
N ALA A 38 -31.76 -17.13 19.82
CA ALA A 38 -30.65 -16.55 20.58
C ALA A 38 -29.38 -16.41 19.72
N ILE A 39 -29.03 -17.43 18.93
CA ILE A 39 -27.91 -17.40 17.99
C ILE A 39 -28.11 -16.27 16.97
N ILE A 40 -29.30 -16.17 16.34
CA ILE A 40 -29.59 -15.10 15.37
C ILE A 40 -29.43 -13.71 16.00
N ILE A 41 -29.93 -13.51 17.22
CA ILE A 41 -29.81 -12.22 17.93
C ILE A 41 -28.34 -11.89 18.20
N VAL A 42 -27.55 -12.84 18.69
CA VAL A 42 -26.12 -12.63 18.98
C VAL A 42 -25.34 -12.31 17.69
N PHE A 43 -25.54 -13.08 16.62
CA PHE A 43 -24.87 -12.82 15.34
C PHE A 43 -25.28 -11.48 14.72
N THR A 44 -26.58 -11.16 14.71
CA THR A 44 -27.07 -9.86 14.19
C THR A 44 -26.53 -8.70 15.03
N GLY A 45 -26.44 -8.88 16.35
CA GLY A 45 -25.86 -7.90 17.26
C GLY A 45 -24.37 -7.69 17.02
N ALA A 46 -23.61 -8.77 16.84
CA ALA A 46 -22.19 -8.72 16.51
C ALA A 46 -21.93 -8.06 15.15
N GLU A 47 -22.72 -8.40 14.12
CA GLU A 47 -22.63 -7.80 12.79
C GLU A 47 -22.91 -6.29 12.85
N LYS A 48 -24.02 -5.88 13.47
CA LYS A 48 -24.33 -4.45 13.65
C LYS A 48 -23.27 -3.72 14.48
N SER A 49 -22.70 -4.38 15.49
CA SER A 49 -21.62 -3.81 16.30
C SER A 49 -20.36 -3.61 15.48
N ALA A 50 -19.97 -4.58 14.65
CA ALA A 50 -18.83 -4.47 13.75
C ALA A 50 -19.07 -3.38 12.69
N GLU A 51 -20.27 -3.32 12.11
CA GLU A 51 -20.63 -2.28 11.14
C GLU A 51 -20.60 -0.89 11.77
N MET A 52 -21.19 -0.72 12.96
CA MET A 52 -21.13 0.55 13.71
C MET A 52 -19.71 0.90 14.13
N PHE A 53 -18.89 -0.08 14.51
CA PHE A 53 -17.48 0.14 14.84
C PHE A 53 -16.71 0.64 13.62
N ILE A 54 -16.84 -0.03 12.47
CA ILE A 54 -16.21 0.39 11.20
C ILE A 54 -16.68 1.80 10.80
N LYS A 55 -17.99 2.06 10.87
CA LYS A 55 -18.57 3.38 10.62
C LYS A 55 -18.01 4.43 11.58
N LYS A 56 -17.99 4.15 12.89
CA LYS A 56 -17.54 5.09 13.92
C LYS A 56 -16.04 5.35 13.84
N VAL A 57 -15.23 4.33 13.57
CA VAL A 57 -13.78 4.45 13.33
C VAL A 57 -13.53 5.27 12.05
N GLY A 58 -14.32 5.06 11.01
CA GLY A 58 -14.31 5.84 9.78
C GLY A 58 -14.91 7.25 9.91
N ASN A 59 -15.60 7.58 11.01
CA ASN A 59 -16.45 8.76 11.16
C ASN A 59 -17.49 8.87 10.02
N ASP A 60 -18.20 7.77 9.78
CA ASP A 60 -19.18 7.56 8.70
C ASP A 60 -18.60 7.79 7.29
N ARG A 61 -17.29 7.64 7.14
CA ARG A 61 -16.57 7.81 5.87
C ARG A 61 -15.67 6.62 5.61
N TYR A 62 -15.52 6.30 4.33
CA TYR A 62 -14.60 5.27 3.86
C TYR A 62 -13.47 5.95 3.08
N LEU A 63 -12.25 5.42 3.21
CA LEU A 63 -11.12 5.85 2.40
C LEU A 63 -11.08 5.03 1.12
N VAL A 64 -10.96 5.70 -0.02
CA VAL A 64 -10.81 5.06 -1.33
C VAL A 64 -9.41 5.36 -1.84
N LYS A 65 -8.59 4.31 -2.00
CA LYS A 65 -7.28 4.43 -2.65
C LYS A 65 -7.46 4.33 -4.15
N ALA A 66 -7.04 5.38 -4.86
CA ALA A 66 -7.00 5.42 -6.32
C ALA A 66 -5.55 5.46 -6.79
N SER A 67 -5.25 4.74 -7.87
CA SER A 67 -3.95 4.78 -8.53
C SER A 67 -4.15 5.10 -10.01
N PRO A 68 -3.36 6.01 -10.60
CA PRO A 68 -3.51 6.34 -12.00
C PRO A 68 -3.09 5.15 -12.86
N ASN A 69 -3.95 4.74 -13.79
CA ASN A 69 -3.58 3.77 -14.81
C ASN A 69 -2.81 4.49 -15.93
N ILE A 70 -1.48 4.46 -15.88
CA ILE A 70 -0.62 5.06 -16.90
C ILE A 70 -0.21 3.95 -17.89
N PRO A 71 -0.50 4.09 -19.19
CA PRO A 71 -0.07 3.11 -20.18
C PRO A 71 1.45 2.96 -20.21
N ASN A 72 1.95 1.73 -20.32
CA ASN A 72 3.40 1.46 -20.34
C ASN A 72 4.15 2.29 -21.41
N LYS A 73 3.54 2.53 -22.58
CA LYS A 73 4.14 3.36 -23.64
C LYS A 73 4.41 4.81 -23.22
N ALA A 74 3.68 5.32 -22.23
CA ALA A 74 3.87 6.67 -21.69
C ALA A 74 4.95 6.71 -20.59
N LEU A 75 5.31 5.58 -20.00
CA LEU A 75 6.34 5.48 -18.96
C LEU A 75 7.77 5.39 -19.54
N GLY A 76 7.89 5.43 -20.87
CA GLY A 76 9.15 5.36 -21.59
C GLY A 76 9.35 4.05 -22.31
N ILE A 77 10.49 3.95 -23.00
CA ILE A 77 10.88 2.78 -23.77
C ILE A 77 11.33 1.62 -22.88
N THR A 78 11.12 0.40 -23.36
CA THR A 78 11.61 -0.83 -22.73
C THR A 78 12.69 -1.49 -23.59
N ASN A 79 13.34 -2.54 -23.10
CA ASN A 79 14.34 -3.28 -23.88
C ASN A 79 13.75 -4.00 -25.11
N ASN A 80 12.46 -4.31 -25.12
CA ASN A 80 11.82 -5.03 -26.20
C ASN A 80 11.14 -4.04 -27.15
N LEU A 81 11.93 -3.44 -28.04
CA LEU A 81 11.45 -2.46 -29.02
C LEU A 81 10.90 -3.15 -30.27
N SER A 82 9.77 -2.64 -30.77
CA SER A 82 9.30 -2.91 -32.13
C SER A 82 10.18 -2.21 -33.18
N LEU A 83 10.09 -2.65 -34.43
CA LEU A 83 10.82 -1.99 -35.55
C LEU A 83 10.45 -0.51 -35.69
N GLU A 84 9.18 -0.18 -35.45
CA GLU A 84 8.67 1.18 -35.53
C GLU A 84 9.28 2.07 -34.44
N GLU A 85 9.33 1.59 -33.20
CA GLU A 85 9.94 2.30 -32.07
C GLU A 85 11.44 2.51 -32.27
N ILE A 86 12.15 1.54 -32.83
CA ILE A 86 13.57 1.68 -33.20
C ILE A 86 13.76 2.81 -34.21
N ARG A 87 12.90 2.89 -35.23
CA ARG A 87 12.97 3.93 -36.27
C ARG A 87 12.62 5.30 -35.71
N GLU A 88 11.59 5.39 -34.87
CA GLU A 88 11.23 6.63 -34.18
C GLU A 88 12.40 7.13 -33.32
N LEU A 89 13.01 6.24 -32.54
CA LEU A 89 14.13 6.58 -31.66
C LEU A 89 15.38 7.01 -32.45
N LYS A 90 15.73 6.33 -33.56
CA LYS A 90 16.84 6.75 -34.44
C LYS A 90 16.58 8.11 -35.08
N ALA A 91 15.34 8.39 -35.50
CA ALA A 91 14.96 9.68 -36.04
C ALA A 91 15.05 10.79 -34.98
N PHE A 92 14.61 10.48 -33.75
CA PHE A 92 14.72 11.39 -32.60
C PHE A 92 16.18 11.68 -32.24
N GLU A 93 17.01 10.65 -32.13
CA GLU A 93 18.45 10.76 -31.85
C GLU A 93 19.16 11.68 -32.86
N LYS A 94 18.87 11.50 -34.16
CA LYS A 94 19.41 12.38 -35.20
C LYS A 94 19.03 13.84 -34.98
N LYS A 95 17.76 14.10 -34.63
CA LYS A 95 17.27 15.46 -34.35
C LYS A 95 17.88 16.04 -33.08
N TYR A 96 18.02 15.22 -32.04
CA TYR A 96 18.61 15.60 -30.76
C TYR A 96 20.05 16.11 -30.96
N TYR A 97 20.89 15.34 -31.64
CA TYR A 97 22.28 15.75 -31.87
C TYR A 97 22.42 16.90 -32.86
N GLN A 98 21.52 17.02 -33.85
CA GLN A 98 21.48 18.21 -34.71
C GLN A 98 21.20 19.47 -33.88
N ASN A 99 20.18 19.44 -33.02
CA ASN A 99 19.85 20.56 -32.14
C ASN A 99 21.00 20.88 -31.18
N LEU A 100 21.69 19.86 -30.67
CA LEU A 100 22.84 20.03 -29.80
C LEU A 100 24.00 20.70 -30.54
N GLN A 101 24.32 20.24 -31.75
CA GLN A 101 25.34 20.85 -32.60
C GLN A 101 25.01 22.32 -32.91
N ASP A 102 23.76 22.62 -33.27
CA ASP A 102 23.32 23.99 -33.54
C ASP A 102 23.44 24.88 -32.29
N LYS A 103 23.13 24.34 -31.11
CA LYS A 103 23.32 25.02 -29.83
C LYS A 103 24.79 25.33 -29.56
N TYR A 104 25.69 24.36 -29.73
CA TYR A 104 27.14 24.59 -29.59
C TYR A 104 27.64 25.67 -30.55
N LYS A 105 27.22 25.62 -31.82
CA LYS A 105 27.54 26.64 -32.83
C LYS A 105 27.03 28.02 -32.42
N SER A 106 25.81 28.13 -31.91
CA SER A 106 25.24 29.41 -31.45
C SER A 106 25.99 30.02 -30.26
N LEU A 107 26.64 29.17 -29.46
CA LEU A 107 27.44 29.57 -28.30
C LEU A 107 28.92 29.77 -28.63
N GLY A 108 29.34 29.57 -29.88
CA GLY A 108 30.74 29.65 -30.29
C GLY A 108 31.63 28.53 -29.73
N LEU A 109 31.04 27.40 -29.35
CA LEU A 109 31.75 26.24 -28.76
C LEU A 109 32.05 25.18 -29.82
N ALA A 110 33.17 24.47 -29.65
CA ALA A 110 33.51 23.31 -30.49
C ALA A 110 32.62 22.11 -30.10
N TYR A 111 32.01 21.46 -31.09
CA TYR A 111 31.19 20.26 -30.92
C TYR A 111 31.99 19.03 -31.31
N ASP A 112 32.12 18.06 -30.39
CA ASP A 112 32.74 16.77 -30.64
C ASP A 112 31.67 15.68 -30.60
N LYS A 113 31.46 15.00 -31.73
CA LYS A 113 30.47 13.93 -31.83
C LYS A 113 30.94 12.64 -31.14
N SER A 114 32.24 12.46 -30.95
CA SER A 114 32.80 11.22 -30.38
C SER A 114 32.51 11.04 -28.90
N THR A 115 32.16 12.13 -28.19
CA THR A 115 31.80 12.11 -26.78
C THR A 115 30.32 11.78 -26.53
N GLU A 116 29.52 11.65 -27.60
CA GLU A 116 28.09 11.43 -27.49
C GLU A 116 27.73 9.96 -27.32
N ALA A 117 26.89 9.66 -26.33
CA ALA A 117 26.44 8.31 -26.03
C ALA A 117 25.20 7.92 -26.86
N PRO A 118 25.28 6.95 -27.78
CA PRO A 118 24.17 6.60 -28.67
C PRO A 118 22.98 6.04 -27.89
N ALA A 119 21.77 6.25 -28.43
CA ALA A 119 20.51 5.76 -27.87
C ALA A 119 20.40 4.23 -27.90
N LEU A 120 20.94 3.61 -28.96
CA LEU A 120 20.87 2.18 -29.23
C LEU A 120 22.28 1.59 -29.39
N LEU A 121 22.52 0.46 -28.74
CA LEU A 121 23.76 -0.31 -28.86
C LEU A 121 23.53 -1.58 -29.68
N PRO A 122 24.50 -2.04 -30.49
CA PRO A 122 24.42 -3.34 -31.14
C PRO A 122 24.27 -4.46 -30.11
N ALA A 123 23.34 -5.39 -30.36
CA ALA A 123 23.09 -6.55 -29.51
C ALA A 123 23.43 -7.84 -30.27
N SER A 124 24.72 -8.18 -30.32
CA SER A 124 25.25 -9.35 -31.03
C SER A 124 24.79 -10.70 -30.46
N TRP A 125 24.23 -10.70 -29.24
CA TRP A 125 23.65 -11.88 -28.60
C TRP A 125 22.21 -12.19 -29.06
N MET A 126 21.56 -11.28 -29.80
CA MET A 126 20.21 -11.51 -30.31
C MET A 126 20.21 -12.50 -31.48
N PRO A 127 19.15 -13.31 -31.66
CA PRO A 127 19.07 -14.29 -32.74
C PRO A 127 19.22 -13.66 -34.14
N ASP A 128 19.98 -14.32 -35.02
CA ASP A 128 20.15 -13.92 -36.43
C ASP A 128 18.85 -13.94 -37.24
N SER A 129 17.80 -14.59 -36.71
CA SER A 129 16.45 -14.55 -37.28
C SER A 129 15.80 -13.17 -37.23
N LEU A 130 16.31 -12.25 -36.40
CA LEU A 130 15.84 -10.87 -36.36
C LEU A 130 16.56 -10.02 -37.42
N PRO A 131 15.84 -9.08 -38.09
CA PRO A 131 16.44 -8.05 -38.92
C PRO A 131 17.60 -7.34 -38.22
N GLU A 132 18.65 -7.00 -38.95
CA GLU A 132 19.83 -6.32 -38.39
C GLU A 132 19.48 -5.03 -37.67
N GLU A 133 18.51 -4.28 -38.18
CA GLU A 133 17.99 -3.06 -37.55
C GLU A 133 17.40 -3.31 -36.15
N GLN A 134 16.92 -4.53 -35.88
CA GLN A 134 16.34 -4.95 -34.60
C GLN A 134 17.33 -5.59 -33.64
N ARG A 135 18.54 -5.93 -34.09
CA ARG A 135 19.60 -6.50 -33.23
C ARG A 135 20.29 -5.40 -32.42
N VAL A 136 19.50 -4.69 -31.62
CA VAL A 136 19.92 -3.56 -30.80
C VAL A 136 19.33 -3.64 -29.39
N THR A 137 20.03 -3.07 -28.42
CA THR A 137 19.55 -2.87 -27.06
C THR A 137 19.53 -1.40 -26.71
N VAL A 138 18.64 -1.00 -25.81
CA VAL A 138 18.53 0.38 -25.34
C VAL A 138 19.73 0.72 -24.44
N ASN A 139 20.33 1.88 -24.69
CA ASN A 139 21.32 2.47 -23.80
C ASN A 139 20.63 3.41 -22.80
N PHE A 140 20.15 2.88 -21.68
CA PHE A 140 19.45 3.69 -20.66
C PHE A 140 20.33 4.78 -20.01
N SER A 141 21.65 4.73 -20.20
CA SER A 141 22.56 5.78 -19.76
C SER A 141 22.69 6.94 -20.76
N SER A 142 22.12 6.82 -21.96
CA SER A 142 22.17 7.90 -22.96
C SER A 142 21.19 9.03 -22.60
N PRO A 143 21.62 10.31 -22.71
CA PRO A 143 20.74 11.45 -22.48
C PRO A 143 19.60 11.53 -23.51
N VAL A 144 19.78 10.93 -24.69
CA VAL A 144 18.75 10.84 -25.74
C VAL A 144 17.56 10.01 -25.25
N ILE A 145 17.81 8.92 -24.51
CA ILE A 145 16.74 8.08 -23.95
C ILE A 145 15.95 8.82 -22.89
N SER A 146 16.63 9.56 -22.01
CA SER A 146 15.96 10.39 -21.00
C SER A 146 15.03 11.41 -21.67
N ASP A 147 15.55 12.19 -22.63
CA ASP A 147 14.79 13.24 -23.31
C ASP A 147 13.63 12.66 -24.15
N PHE A 148 13.83 11.51 -24.78
CA PHE A 148 12.77 10.79 -25.49
C PHE A 148 11.64 10.38 -24.54
N ASN A 149 11.98 9.76 -23.40
CA ASN A 149 11.00 9.32 -22.41
C ASN A 149 10.24 10.50 -21.81
N ASP A 150 10.94 11.58 -21.47
CA ASP A 150 10.34 12.81 -20.96
C ASP A 150 9.35 13.40 -21.97
N GLN A 151 9.71 13.43 -23.26
CA GLN A 151 8.81 13.93 -24.31
C GLN A 151 7.58 13.03 -24.49
N GLN A 152 7.72 11.71 -24.43
CA GLN A 152 6.57 10.80 -24.53
C GLN A 152 5.64 10.95 -23.31
N PHE A 153 6.21 11.09 -22.12
CA PHE A 153 5.43 11.35 -20.91
C PHE A 153 4.71 12.70 -20.98
N GLU A 154 5.37 13.76 -21.47
CA GLU A 154 4.75 15.08 -21.64
C GLU A 154 3.59 15.05 -22.63
N LYS A 155 3.75 14.37 -23.78
CA LYS A 155 2.67 14.17 -24.75
C LYS A 155 1.47 13.47 -24.11
N TYR A 156 1.71 12.39 -23.38
CA TYR A 156 0.67 11.67 -22.65
C TYR A 156 -0.01 12.56 -21.60
N ALA A 157 0.77 13.27 -20.78
CA ALA A 157 0.28 14.12 -19.69
C ALA A 157 -0.67 15.22 -20.21
N LYS A 158 -0.45 15.75 -21.42
CA LYS A 158 -1.34 16.73 -22.06
C LYS A 158 -2.74 16.16 -22.30
N THR A 159 -2.83 14.93 -22.81
CA THR A 159 -4.11 14.27 -23.15
C THR A 159 -4.69 13.39 -22.05
N ALA A 160 -3.95 13.16 -20.97
CA ALA A 160 -4.35 12.27 -19.90
C ALA A 160 -5.61 12.77 -19.16
N ASN A 161 -6.57 11.86 -18.97
CA ASN A 161 -7.81 12.08 -18.21
C ASN A 161 -7.76 11.49 -16.79
N ASN A 162 -6.65 10.86 -16.40
CA ASN A 162 -6.43 10.33 -15.05
C ASN A 162 -5.68 11.33 -14.17
N LYS A 163 -5.99 12.62 -14.29
CA LYS A 163 -5.41 13.70 -13.49
C LYS A 163 -6.13 13.83 -12.15
N LEU A 164 -5.47 14.48 -11.19
CA LEU A 164 -6.07 14.80 -9.90
C LEU A 164 -7.37 15.62 -10.03
N THR A 165 -7.46 16.50 -11.02
CA THR A 165 -8.67 17.28 -11.32
C THR A 165 -9.83 16.37 -11.69
N ASN A 166 -9.60 15.37 -12.54
CA ASN A 166 -10.63 14.40 -12.92
C ASN A 166 -11.02 13.49 -11.74
N LEU A 167 -10.05 13.09 -10.91
CA LEU A 167 -10.34 12.35 -9.67
C LEU A 167 -11.24 13.19 -8.74
N LYS A 168 -10.98 14.49 -8.62
CA LYS A 168 -11.80 15.41 -7.82
C LYS A 168 -13.22 15.57 -8.37
N GLU A 169 -13.37 15.61 -9.68
CA GLU A 169 -14.68 15.64 -10.35
C GLU A 169 -15.47 14.34 -10.16
N ILE A 170 -14.80 13.18 -10.18
CA ILE A 170 -15.45 11.90 -9.87
C ILE A 170 -15.84 11.86 -8.40
N GLY A 171 -14.92 12.22 -7.50
CA GLY A 171 -15.15 12.19 -6.06
C GLY A 171 -16.27 13.12 -5.61
N SER A 172 -16.43 14.29 -6.23
CA SER A 172 -17.54 15.19 -5.90
C SER A 172 -18.92 14.59 -6.18
N LYS A 173 -19.06 13.68 -7.14
CA LYS A 173 -20.30 12.94 -7.42
C LYS A 173 -20.68 11.96 -6.30
N TYR A 174 -19.72 11.63 -5.43
CA TYR A 174 -19.88 10.73 -4.29
C TYR A 174 -19.65 11.45 -2.95
N ASP A 175 -19.83 12.78 -2.91
CA ASP A 175 -19.67 13.59 -1.71
C ASP A 175 -18.30 13.44 -1.02
N ALA A 176 -17.24 13.23 -1.81
CA ALA A 176 -15.88 13.10 -1.29
C ALA A 176 -15.47 14.33 -0.48
N ALA A 177 -15.23 14.12 0.82
CA ALA A 177 -14.95 15.20 1.76
C ALA A 177 -13.47 15.62 1.85
N GLY A 178 -12.57 14.92 1.15
CA GLY A 178 -11.14 15.17 1.22
C GLY A 178 -10.35 14.37 0.19
N TYR A 179 -9.17 14.86 -0.16
CA TYR A 179 -8.23 14.22 -1.08
C TYR A 179 -6.86 14.24 -0.45
N TYR A 180 -6.23 13.06 -0.38
CA TYR A 180 -4.99 12.86 0.35
C TYR A 180 -3.96 12.20 -0.56
N ILE A 181 -2.69 12.56 -0.39
CA ILE A 181 -1.58 11.89 -1.06
C ILE A 181 -1.07 10.78 -0.13
N VAL A 182 -0.97 9.57 -0.66
CA VAL A 182 -0.50 8.39 0.08
C VAL A 182 0.64 7.71 -0.66
N ASP A 183 1.52 7.04 0.08
CA ASP A 183 2.56 6.16 -0.45
C ASP A 183 3.49 6.82 -1.47
N LYS A 184 3.70 8.14 -1.37
CA LYS A 184 4.65 8.82 -2.25
C LYS A 184 6.05 8.37 -1.85
N ILE A 185 6.73 7.65 -2.75
CA ILE A 185 8.12 7.23 -2.55
C ILE A 185 8.95 8.48 -2.24
N SER A 186 9.76 8.41 -1.20
CA SER A 186 10.47 9.58 -0.71
C SER A 186 11.51 10.13 -1.70
N GLY A 187 11.91 9.33 -2.68
CA GLY A 187 13.05 9.60 -3.55
C GLY A 187 14.38 9.65 -2.79
N LEU A 188 14.37 9.43 -1.47
CA LEU A 188 15.57 9.26 -0.69
C LEU A 188 16.17 7.89 -1.04
N PRO A 189 17.49 7.79 -1.22
CA PRO A 189 18.13 6.48 -1.35
C PRO A 189 17.71 5.62 -0.15
N GLN A 190 17.52 4.31 -0.38
CA GLN A 190 17.40 3.38 0.74
C GLN A 190 18.60 3.63 1.64
N ILE A 191 18.35 3.93 2.91
CA ILE A 191 19.43 4.08 3.89
C ILE A 191 19.51 2.73 4.59
N PRO A 192 20.32 1.78 4.07
CA PRO A 192 20.46 0.49 4.72
C PRO A 192 21.03 0.69 6.12
N ALA A 193 20.51 -0.07 7.09
CA ALA A 193 21.04 -0.11 8.45
C ALA A 193 21.03 1.24 9.18
N LEU A 194 19.95 2.02 9.05
CA LEU A 194 19.71 3.13 9.97
C LEU A 194 19.68 2.58 11.40
N ARG A 195 20.73 2.90 12.17
CA ARG A 195 20.79 2.54 13.58
C ARG A 195 19.97 3.54 14.36
N LEU A 196 19.18 3.01 15.29
CA LEU A 196 18.45 3.83 16.24
C LEU A 196 19.47 4.55 17.12
N ILE A 197 19.61 5.86 16.93
CA ILE A 197 20.43 6.71 17.81
C ILE A 197 19.65 6.92 19.09
N GLN A 198 20.24 6.55 20.23
CA GLN A 198 19.66 6.82 21.54
C GLN A 198 20.59 7.74 22.32
N ASN A 199 20.05 8.81 22.91
CA ASN A 199 20.80 9.77 23.74
C ASN A 199 21.99 10.41 22.99
N ASP A 200 21.80 10.76 21.72
CA ASP A 200 22.85 11.32 20.84
C ASP A 200 24.10 10.44 20.69
N LYS A 201 23.98 9.14 20.96
CA LYS A 201 25.03 8.15 20.80
C LYS A 201 24.56 7.02 19.90
N GLU A 202 25.40 6.66 18.94
CA GLU A 202 25.21 5.50 18.10
C GLU A 202 25.55 4.23 18.91
N ASP A 203 24.62 3.29 18.99
CA ASP A 203 24.84 1.99 19.65
C ASP A 203 25.41 0.98 18.65
N PHE A 204 26.65 0.55 18.89
CA PHE A 204 27.33 -0.48 18.11
C PHE A 204 27.22 -1.89 18.72
N GLY A 205 26.57 -2.04 19.88
CA GLY A 205 26.45 -3.31 20.60
C GLY A 205 25.36 -4.23 20.07
N ASN A 206 24.42 -3.72 19.28
CA ASN A 206 23.34 -4.54 18.71
C ASN A 206 23.77 -5.15 17.36
N SER A 207 24.09 -6.45 17.40
CA SER A 207 24.55 -7.27 16.27
C SER A 207 23.47 -8.25 15.80
N ASN A 208 22.19 -7.92 15.98
CA ASN A 208 21.09 -8.78 15.59
C ASN A 208 21.25 -9.25 14.13
N PRO A 209 21.30 -10.57 13.88
CA PRO A 209 21.53 -11.12 12.57
C PRO A 209 20.38 -10.77 11.63
N LYS A 210 20.71 -10.47 10.38
CA LYS A 210 19.75 -10.30 9.29
C LYS A 210 19.12 -11.67 9.01
N ALA A 211 17.80 -11.74 8.88
CA ALA A 211 17.14 -12.95 8.42
C ALA A 211 17.50 -13.22 6.95
N ASP A 212 17.75 -14.49 6.61
CA ASP A 212 18.06 -14.97 5.26
C ASP A 212 16.86 -14.74 4.30
N ASP A 213 16.91 -13.69 3.46
CA ASP A 213 16.12 -13.61 2.23
C ASP A 213 16.68 -12.60 1.17
N MET A 214 16.31 -12.88 -0.09
CA MET A 214 16.66 -12.49 -1.47
C MET A 214 17.09 -11.05 -1.85
N THR A 215 17.50 -10.18 -0.91
CA THR A 215 18.09 -8.89 -1.26
C THR A 215 19.55 -8.79 -0.81
N THR A 216 20.39 -8.04 -1.53
CA THR A 216 21.81 -7.80 -1.18
C THR A 216 22.00 -7.27 0.25
N TYR A 217 20.94 -6.79 0.90
CA TYR A 217 20.99 -6.14 2.19
C TYR A 217 20.37 -6.92 3.36
N GLY A 218 19.62 -8.00 3.14
CA GLY A 218 18.89 -8.74 4.20
C GLY A 218 17.88 -7.89 4.98
N TYR A 219 17.10 -8.51 5.88
CA TYR A 219 16.11 -7.79 6.73
C TYR A 219 16.41 -7.96 8.21
N TYR A 220 16.26 -6.88 8.99
CA TYR A 220 16.27 -6.92 10.45
C TYR A 220 14.92 -7.43 11.01
N THR A 221 14.92 -8.09 12.16
CA THR A 221 13.69 -8.56 12.82
C THR A 221 12.74 -7.41 13.22
N ASN A 222 13.28 -6.24 13.57
CA ASN A 222 12.48 -5.06 13.91
C ASN A 222 12.35 -4.16 12.67
N ALA A 223 11.11 -3.80 12.34
CA ALA A 223 10.74 -3.02 11.15
C ALA A 223 11.36 -1.61 11.15
N ILE A 224 11.63 -1.03 12.32
CA ILE A 224 12.28 0.29 12.46
C ILE A 224 13.64 0.36 11.74
N TYR A 225 14.33 -0.78 11.62
CA TYR A 225 15.66 -0.88 10.99
C TYR A 225 15.60 -1.20 9.49
N ASN A 226 14.40 -1.51 8.96
CA ASN A 226 14.15 -1.82 7.55
C ASN A 226 13.55 -0.59 6.87
N SER A 227 14.37 0.43 6.62
CA SER A 227 13.83 1.74 6.26
C SER A 227 13.59 1.89 4.75
N ASN A 228 12.32 1.92 4.37
CA ASN A 228 11.83 2.62 3.19
C ASN A 228 10.93 3.76 3.64
N TYR A 229 11.24 4.98 3.22
CA TYR A 229 10.41 6.14 3.54
C TYR A 229 9.33 6.32 2.48
N THR A 230 8.08 6.34 2.93
CA THR A 230 6.94 6.78 2.13
C THR A 230 6.35 8.02 2.77
N PHE A 231 6.12 9.06 1.98
CA PHE A 231 5.39 10.23 2.41
C PHE A 231 3.89 9.97 2.30
N THR A 232 3.19 10.15 3.41
CA THR A 232 1.74 10.03 3.53
C THR A 232 1.20 11.31 4.17
N ASP A 233 0.03 11.75 3.71
CA ASP A 233 -0.66 12.90 4.27
C ASP A 233 -0.93 12.72 5.77
N GLN A 234 -0.43 13.65 6.59
CA GLN A 234 -0.55 13.60 8.05
C GLN A 234 -2.02 13.62 8.51
N GLN A 235 -2.93 14.19 7.72
CA GLN A 235 -4.36 14.20 8.07
C GLN A 235 -4.95 12.79 8.14
N LEU A 236 -4.42 11.84 7.36
CA LEU A 236 -4.80 10.43 7.44
C LEU A 236 -4.25 9.76 8.69
N LEU A 237 -3.02 10.14 9.07
CA LEU A 237 -2.33 9.53 10.19
C LEU A 237 -2.77 10.10 11.54
N ARG A 238 -3.28 11.33 11.60
CA ARG A 238 -3.65 12.05 12.84
C ARG A 238 -4.61 11.28 13.77
N ARG A 239 -5.39 10.34 13.23
CA ARG A 239 -6.32 9.51 14.03
C ARG A 239 -5.67 8.27 14.62
N TYR A 240 -4.60 7.78 14.00
CA TYR A 240 -3.85 6.59 14.40
C TYR A 240 -2.55 6.93 15.12
N MET A 241 -2.08 8.15 14.93
CA MET A 241 -0.99 8.74 15.68
C MET A 241 -1.57 9.42 16.90
N LEU A 242 -0.98 9.11 18.05
CA LEU A 242 -1.21 9.90 19.25
C LEU A 242 -0.61 11.29 19.02
N ALA A 243 -1.24 12.34 19.55
CA ALA A 243 -0.78 13.71 19.34
C ALA A 243 0.59 13.90 20.00
N THR A 244 1.65 13.96 19.19
CA THR A 244 3.01 14.29 19.64
C THR A 244 3.36 15.68 19.12
N ASP A 245 3.83 16.56 20.01
CA ASP A 245 4.39 17.86 19.62
C ASP A 245 5.75 17.65 18.95
N ALA A 246 5.72 17.42 17.63
CA ALA A 246 6.92 17.21 16.84
C ALA A 246 7.72 18.50 16.61
N SER A 247 7.22 19.67 17.02
CA SER A 247 7.89 20.96 16.81
C SER A 247 9.22 21.09 17.57
N ARG A 248 9.44 20.23 18.56
CA ARG A 248 10.63 20.20 19.43
C ARG A 248 11.62 19.08 19.10
N LEU A 249 11.32 18.22 18.11
CA LEU A 249 12.15 17.07 17.79
C LEU A 249 13.27 17.45 16.81
N ASN A 250 14.52 17.21 17.21
CA ASN A 250 15.68 17.30 16.31
C ASN A 250 15.83 15.96 15.58
N GLY A 251 15.12 15.76 14.46
CA GLY A 251 15.26 14.55 13.63
C GLY A 251 14.06 14.25 12.73
N ILE A 252 14.15 13.16 11.97
CA ILE A 252 13.03 12.63 11.18
C ILE A 252 12.13 11.81 12.14
N PRO A 253 10.88 12.21 12.40
CA PRO A 253 9.98 11.44 13.26
C PRO A 253 9.67 10.08 12.61
N VAL A 254 9.72 9.02 13.42
CA VAL A 254 9.40 7.65 12.98
C VAL A 254 8.13 7.18 13.67
N VAL A 255 7.23 6.55 12.91
CA VAL A 255 6.05 5.88 13.47
C VAL A 255 6.43 4.42 13.75
N VAL A 256 6.31 4.01 15.01
CA VAL A 256 6.58 2.64 15.44
C VAL A 256 5.32 2.02 16.06
N SER A 257 5.15 0.71 15.89
CA SER A 257 4.10 -0.01 16.61
C SER A 257 4.41 -0.03 18.10
N VAL A 258 3.38 -0.11 18.95
CA VAL A 258 3.54 -0.10 20.40
C VAL A 258 4.27 -1.35 20.88
N GLN A 259 4.00 -2.50 20.24
CA GLN A 259 4.68 -3.76 20.49
C GLN A 259 6.18 -3.66 20.20
N GLU A 260 6.53 -3.05 19.07
CA GLU A 260 7.91 -2.80 18.69
C GLU A 260 8.59 -1.80 19.65
N ALA A 261 7.88 -0.75 20.05
CA ALA A 261 8.39 0.22 21.03
C ALA A 261 8.65 -0.43 22.40
N VAL A 262 7.76 -1.30 22.89
CA VAL A 262 7.98 -2.06 24.13
C VAL A 262 9.14 -3.05 23.98
N SER A 263 9.28 -3.71 22.83
CA SER A 263 10.40 -4.59 22.55
C SER A 263 11.75 -3.85 22.54
N LEU A 264 11.79 -2.63 22.01
CA LEU A 264 13.02 -1.84 21.85
C LEU A 264 13.39 -1.07 23.12
N PHE A 265 12.39 -0.49 23.79
CA PHE A 265 12.60 0.47 24.88
C PHE A 265 12.10 -0.02 26.24
N GLY A 266 11.39 -1.16 26.31
CA GLY A 266 10.69 -1.57 27.51
C GLY A 266 11.58 -1.76 28.73
N LYS A 267 12.76 -2.35 28.57
CA LYS A 267 13.73 -2.48 29.68
C LYS A 267 14.27 -1.14 30.16
N LYS A 268 14.50 -0.18 29.24
CA LYS A 268 15.08 1.14 29.55
C LYS A 268 14.08 2.07 30.21
N LEU A 269 12.85 2.06 29.72
CA LEU A 269 11.77 2.96 30.16
C LEU A 269 10.83 2.30 31.19
N ASN A 270 11.17 1.10 31.65
CA ASN A 270 10.34 0.30 32.56
C ASN A 270 8.90 0.21 32.04
N LEU A 271 8.74 -0.20 30.77
CA LEU A 271 7.44 -0.44 30.14
C LEU A 271 7.00 -1.86 30.44
N GLU A 272 5.77 -1.99 30.91
CA GLU A 272 5.15 -3.29 31.14
C GLU A 272 4.77 -3.96 29.82
N ALA A 273 4.71 -5.29 29.83
CA ALA A 273 4.22 -6.06 28.69
C ALA A 273 2.75 -5.72 28.38
N GLU A 274 2.34 -5.93 27.11
CA GLU A 274 0.95 -5.69 26.71
C GLU A 274 -0.01 -6.53 27.57
N PRO A 275 -1.00 -5.90 28.24
CA PRO A 275 -1.94 -6.64 29.07
C PRO A 275 -2.87 -7.50 28.21
N ALA A 276 -3.18 -8.71 28.68
CA ALA A 276 -4.13 -9.61 28.02
C ALA A 276 -5.57 -9.09 28.09
N ASP A 277 -5.91 -8.32 29.13
CA ASP A 277 -7.23 -7.73 29.32
C ASP A 277 -7.42 -6.49 28.43
N THR A 278 -8.39 -6.56 27.53
CA THR A 278 -8.79 -5.47 26.62
C THR A 278 -9.10 -4.16 27.36
N ASN A 279 -9.64 -4.22 28.57
CA ASN A 279 -9.98 -3.01 29.34
C ASN A 279 -8.74 -2.25 29.82
N GLN A 280 -7.61 -2.95 29.99
CA GLN A 280 -6.36 -2.37 30.46
C GLN A 280 -5.48 -1.86 29.31
N LYS A 281 -5.72 -2.31 28.07
CA LYS A 281 -4.94 -1.92 26.89
C LYS A 281 -4.94 -0.40 26.64
N SER A 282 -6.05 0.28 26.88
CA SER A 282 -6.15 1.74 26.70
C SER A 282 -5.27 2.50 27.69
N THR A 283 -5.29 2.10 28.96
CA THR A 283 -4.46 2.70 30.01
C THR A 283 -2.98 2.39 29.80
N TRP A 284 -2.66 1.15 29.45
CA TRP A 284 -1.31 0.73 29.10
C TRP A 284 -0.77 1.52 27.90
N LEU A 285 -1.55 1.69 26.84
CA LEU A 285 -1.16 2.45 25.65
C LEU A 285 -0.79 3.90 26.00
N LYS A 286 -1.58 4.55 26.86
CA LYS A 286 -1.29 5.91 27.36
C LYS A 286 0.00 5.96 28.17
N ASN A 287 0.23 4.98 29.07
CA ASN A 287 1.47 4.91 29.86
C ASN A 287 2.71 4.75 28.97
N VAL A 288 2.62 3.88 27.96
CA VAL A 288 3.70 3.69 26.98
C VAL A 288 3.97 4.98 26.20
N GLN A 289 2.91 5.69 25.79
CA GLN A 289 3.03 6.98 25.11
C GLN A 289 3.73 8.05 25.97
N GLU A 290 3.32 8.20 27.23
CA GLU A 290 3.87 9.21 28.16
C GLU A 290 5.36 9.01 28.46
N LYS A 291 5.83 7.77 28.41
CA LYS A 291 7.25 7.44 28.67
C LYS A 291 8.15 7.56 27.45
N LEU A 292 7.57 7.53 26.24
CA LEU A 292 8.31 7.56 24.97
C LEU A 292 8.39 8.96 24.33
N ASN A 293 7.44 9.85 24.64
CA ASN A 293 7.44 11.25 24.21
C ASN A 293 7.95 12.18 25.31
#